data_AF-A0A6I3FPU7-F1
#
_entry.id   AF-A0A6I3FPU7-F1
#
_cell.length_a   1.000
_cell.length_b   1.000
_cell.length_c   1.000
_cell.angle_alpha   90.00
_cell.angle_beta   90.00
_cell.angle_gamma   90.00
#
_symmetry.space_group_name_H-M   'P 1'
#
loop_
_entity.id
_entity.type
_entity.pdbx_description
1 polymer ?
#
loop_
_entity_poly.entity_id
_entity_poly.type
_entity_poly.pdbx_seq_one_letter_code
_entity_poly.pdbx_strand_id
1 'polypeptide(L)'
;TISTDPVHQRVVDACRTFPEMVAGPERMTTLFMKRYPGLFMKSGAESIMVASVPDGRSFAYKVNDGGMRPRLPLSVAGLKLLGINAHDELERVYGGDQIVGSVRATF
;
A
#
# COMPACT_ATOMS: atom_id res chain seq x y z
N THR A 1 3.77 12.65 -5.66
CA THR A 1 5.06 12.46 -6.38
C THR A 1 5.17 13.34 -7.64
N ILE A 2 4.53 14.51 -7.66
CA ILE A 2 4.44 15.40 -8.84
C ILE A 2 5.47 16.55 -8.84
N SER A 3 6.33 16.62 -7.83
CA SER A 3 7.33 17.68 -7.71
C SER A 3 8.28 17.66 -8.91
N THR A 4 8.54 18.79 -9.54
CA THR A 4 9.50 18.89 -10.66
C THR A 4 10.96 18.96 -10.22
N ASP A 5 11.22 18.91 -8.91
CA ASP A 5 12.58 18.92 -8.36
C ASP A 5 13.38 17.67 -8.84
N PRO A 6 14.58 17.85 -9.42
CA PRO A 6 15.37 16.74 -9.95
C PRO A 6 15.89 15.77 -8.89
N VAL A 7 16.11 16.21 -7.65
CA VAL A 7 16.51 15.33 -6.53
C VAL A 7 15.30 14.47 -6.13
N HIS A 8 14.13 15.09 -5.97
CA HIS A 8 12.89 14.37 -5.67
C HIS A 8 12.61 13.30 -6.73
N GLN A 9 12.65 13.65 -8.02
CA GLN A 9 12.39 12.69 -9.11
C GLN A 9 13.36 11.52 -9.08
N ARG A 10 14.67 11.78 -8.95
CA ARG A 10 15.67 10.71 -8.83
C ARG A 10 15.40 9.76 -7.66
N VAL A 11 15.02 10.30 -6.49
CA VAL A 11 14.73 9.46 -5.30
C VAL A 11 13.48 8.61 -5.53
N VAL A 12 12.39 9.22 -6.02
CA VAL A 12 11.13 8.51 -6.25
C VAL A 12 11.31 7.43 -7.32
N ASP A 13 12.03 7.72 -8.39
CA ASP A 13 12.31 6.76 -9.45
C ASP A 13 13.19 5.61 -8.96
N ALA A 14 14.20 5.89 -8.14
CA ALA A 14 14.99 4.83 -7.49
C ALA A 14 14.12 3.94 -6.59
N CYS A 15 13.22 4.52 -5.78
CA CYS A 15 12.30 3.76 -4.95
C CYS A 15 11.33 2.88 -5.76
N ARG A 16 10.85 3.38 -6.91
CA ARG A 16 9.96 2.62 -7.81
C ARG A 16 10.70 1.52 -8.59
N THR A 17 11.95 1.79 -8.98
CA THR A 17 12.81 0.84 -9.68
C THR A 17 13.26 -0.30 -8.76
N PHE A 18 13.54 0.02 -7.49
CA PHE A 18 14.04 -0.92 -6.48
C PHE A 18 13.16 -0.94 -5.21
N PRO A 19 11.88 -1.32 -5.31
CA PRO A 19 10.94 -1.22 -4.20
C PRO A 19 11.27 -2.17 -3.04
N GLU A 20 11.98 -3.27 -3.30
CA GLU A 20 12.53 -4.12 -2.24
C GLU A 20 13.52 -3.39 -1.32
N MET A 21 14.23 -2.37 -1.80
CA MET A 21 15.09 -1.53 -0.95
C MET A 21 14.29 -0.59 -0.05
N VAL A 22 13.00 -0.38 -0.34
CA VAL A 22 12.09 0.50 0.42
C VAL A 22 11.39 -0.25 1.57
N ALA A 23 10.98 -1.50 1.34
CA ALA A 23 10.18 -2.26 2.32
C ALA A 23 10.65 -3.71 2.57
N GLY A 24 11.56 -4.23 1.76
CA GLY A 24 11.99 -5.64 1.75
C GLY A 24 11.27 -6.49 0.69
N PRO A 25 11.84 -7.65 0.32
CA PRO A 25 11.20 -8.58 -0.61
C PRO A 25 9.85 -9.06 -0.07
N GLU A 26 8.92 -9.36 -0.98
CA GLU A 26 7.59 -9.96 -0.69
C GLU A 26 6.65 -9.14 0.22
N ARG A 27 7.12 -8.01 0.76
CA ARG A 27 6.29 -7.10 1.55
C ARG A 27 5.21 -6.47 0.67
N MET A 28 4.01 -6.32 1.23
CA MET A 28 2.85 -5.73 0.55
C MET A 28 3.19 -4.42 -0.19
N THR A 29 3.94 -3.51 0.44
CA THR A 29 4.39 -2.27 -0.21
C THR A 29 5.22 -2.52 -1.47
N THR A 30 6.16 -3.46 -1.41
CA THR A 30 6.97 -3.87 -2.57
C THR A 30 6.11 -4.48 -3.67
N LEU A 31 5.20 -5.39 -3.30
CA LEU A 31 4.30 -6.04 -4.26
C LEU A 31 3.36 -5.03 -4.92
N PHE A 32 2.83 -4.07 -4.17
CA PHE A 32 1.95 -3.02 -4.70
C PHE A 32 2.71 -2.08 -5.64
N MET A 33 3.90 -1.63 -5.27
CA MET A 33 4.73 -0.79 -6.16
C MET A 33 5.12 -1.51 -7.45
N LYS A 34 5.35 -2.83 -7.41
CA LYS A 34 5.57 -3.65 -8.62
C LYS A 34 4.29 -3.83 -9.45
N ARG A 35 3.14 -3.98 -8.80
CA ARG A 35 1.84 -4.28 -9.46
C ARG A 35 1.18 -3.06 -10.10
N TYR A 36 1.34 -1.86 -9.51
CA TYR A 36 0.66 -0.65 -9.95
C TYR A 36 1.66 0.39 -10.48
N PRO A 37 1.80 0.55 -11.81
CA PRO A 37 2.78 1.45 -12.41
C PRO A 37 2.68 2.89 -11.88
N GLY A 38 3.83 3.43 -11.49
CA GLY A 38 3.96 4.80 -10.96
C GLY A 38 3.37 5.00 -9.55
N LEU A 39 2.89 3.96 -8.89
CA LEU A 39 2.58 4.00 -7.46
C LEU A 39 3.87 4.21 -6.66
N PHE A 40 3.87 5.19 -5.76
CA PHE A 40 4.82 5.26 -4.67
C PHE A 40 4.10 4.91 -3.38
N MET A 41 4.66 4.01 -2.57
CA MET A 41 4.04 3.57 -1.33
C MET A 41 5.11 3.36 -0.28
N LYS A 42 4.80 3.69 0.98
CA LYS A 42 5.71 3.49 2.10
C LYS A 42 4.95 3.03 3.33
N SER A 43 5.29 1.84 3.80
CA SER A 43 4.88 1.36 5.13
C SER A 43 5.74 2.01 6.21
N GLY A 44 5.10 2.38 7.32
CA GLY A 44 5.73 2.82 8.55
C GLY A 44 5.54 1.83 9.70
N ALA A 45 6.17 2.13 10.84
CA ALA A 45 5.96 1.38 12.08
C ALA A 45 4.50 1.49 12.54
N GLU A 46 4.04 0.49 13.30
CA GLU A 46 2.71 0.50 13.92
C GLU A 46 1.57 0.70 12.89
N SER A 47 1.65 0.04 11.74
CA SER A 47 0.63 0.05 10.68
C SER A 47 0.23 1.44 10.18
N ILE A 48 1.24 2.30 10.00
CA ILE A 48 1.13 3.53 9.21
C ILE A 48 1.38 3.19 7.74
N MET A 49 0.61 3.82 6.85
CA MET A 49 0.81 3.71 5.40
C MET A 49 0.60 5.05 4.73
N VAL A 50 1.42 5.33 3.72
CA VAL A 50 1.20 6.40 2.75
C VAL A 50 1.36 5.86 1.34
N ALA A 51 0.53 6.34 0.42
CA ALA A 51 0.62 6.02 -1.00
C ALA A 51 0.30 7.26 -1.86
N SER A 52 0.94 7.35 -3.03
CA SER A 52 0.75 8.43 -4.00
C SER A 52 0.74 7.85 -5.41
N VAL A 53 -0.33 8.11 -6.16
CA VAL A 53 -0.50 7.68 -7.57
C VAL A 53 0.13 8.71 -8.51
N PRO A 54 0.32 8.40 -9.82
CA PRO A 54 1.09 9.23 -10.74
C PRO A 54 0.61 10.68 -10.88
N ASP A 55 -0.69 10.93 -10.78
CA ASP A 55 -1.29 12.27 -10.86
C ASP A 55 -1.20 13.06 -9.54
N GLY A 56 -0.49 12.52 -8.54
CA GLY A 56 -0.25 13.18 -7.26
C GLY A 56 -1.32 12.97 -6.21
N ARG A 57 -2.49 12.41 -6.58
CA ARG A 57 -3.48 12.02 -5.57
C ARG A 57 -2.87 10.98 -4.64
N SER A 58 -3.23 11.07 -3.37
CA SER A 58 -2.55 10.33 -2.31
C SER A 58 -3.54 9.94 -1.21
N PHE A 59 -3.24 8.85 -0.52
CA PHE A 59 -3.94 8.49 0.71
C PHE A 59 -2.92 8.14 1.80
N ALA A 60 -3.36 8.27 3.05
CA ALA A 60 -2.62 7.80 4.21
C ALA A 60 -3.59 7.21 5.23
N TYR A 61 -3.14 6.22 5.99
CA TYR A 61 -3.91 5.68 7.11
C TYR A 61 -3.00 5.25 8.26
N LYS A 62 -3.60 5.17 9.44
CA LYS A 62 -3.04 4.59 10.67
C LYS A 62 -4.04 3.58 11.21
N VAL A 63 -3.57 2.38 11.54
CA VAL A 63 -4.37 1.43 12.32
C VAL A 63 -4.07 1.71 13.80
N ASN A 64 -5.10 2.05 14.57
CA ASN A 64 -4.93 2.56 15.94
C ASN A 64 -4.22 1.57 16.87
N ASP A 65 -4.53 0.28 16.75
CA ASP A 65 -3.93 -0.82 17.53
C ASP A 65 -2.63 -1.38 16.91
N GLY A 66 -2.12 -0.75 15.84
CA GLY A 66 -0.95 -1.24 15.11
C GLY A 66 -1.19 -2.52 14.31
N GLY A 67 -2.43 -3.04 14.28
CA GLY A 67 -2.78 -4.33 13.69
C GLY A 67 -2.51 -4.42 12.19
N MET A 68 -1.98 -5.58 11.76
CA MET A 68 -1.56 -5.80 10.37
C MET A 68 -2.69 -6.26 9.43
N ARG A 69 -3.75 -6.88 9.99
CA ARG A 69 -4.90 -7.43 9.26
C ARG A 69 -5.59 -6.40 8.35
N PRO A 70 -5.91 -5.17 8.80
CA PRO A 70 -6.63 -4.23 7.94
C PRO A 70 -5.77 -3.59 6.84
N ARG A 71 -4.44 -3.79 6.81
CA ARG A 71 -3.57 -3.05 5.87
C ARG A 71 -3.87 -3.35 4.41
N LEU A 72 -4.10 -4.62 4.07
CA LEU A 72 -4.40 -5.04 2.70
C LEU A 72 -5.74 -4.45 2.23
N PRO A 73 -6.88 -4.69 2.92
CA PRO A 73 -8.17 -4.15 2.49
C PRO A 73 -8.19 -2.61 2.49
N LEU A 74 -7.53 -1.94 3.44
CA LEU A 74 -7.42 -0.48 3.43
C LEU A 74 -6.60 0.05 2.24
N SER A 75 -5.51 -0.62 1.87
CA SER A 75 -4.67 -0.21 0.74
C SER A 75 -5.40 -0.41 -0.59
N VAL A 76 -6.12 -1.52 -0.75
CA VAL A 76 -6.94 -1.77 -1.94
C VAL A 76 -8.07 -0.74 -2.05
N ALA A 77 -8.80 -0.48 -0.96
CA ALA A 77 -9.86 0.54 -0.95
C ALA A 77 -9.31 1.94 -1.25
N GLY A 78 -8.17 2.30 -0.66
CA GLY A 78 -7.50 3.58 -0.95
C GLY A 78 -7.15 3.74 -2.43
N LEU A 79 -6.62 2.69 -3.07
CA LEU A 79 -6.35 2.70 -4.52
C LEU A 79 -7.64 2.83 -5.36
N LYS A 80 -8.70 2.12 -4.98
CA LYS A 80 -10.01 2.21 -5.64
C LYS A 80 -10.63 3.60 -5.55
N LEU A 81 -10.55 4.26 -4.38
CA LEU A 81 -10.97 5.65 -4.21
C LEU A 81 -10.19 6.61 -5.12
N LEU A 82 -8.94 6.26 -5.44
CA LEU A 82 -8.12 6.99 -6.41
C LEU A 82 -8.34 6.53 -7.86
N GLY A 83 -9.38 5.75 -8.15
CA GLY A 83 -9.72 5.31 -9.51
C GLY A 83 -8.74 4.29 -10.10
N ILE A 84 -7.88 3.69 -9.28
CA ILE A 84 -6.99 2.60 -9.70
C ILE A 84 -7.77 1.28 -9.58
N ASN A 85 -7.76 0.47 -10.64
CA ASN A 85 -8.37 -0.85 -10.64
C ASN A 85 -7.54 -1.83 -9.80
N ALA A 86 -7.70 -1.78 -8.49
CA ALA A 86 -7.09 -2.70 -7.54
C ALA A 86 -8.05 -3.86 -7.24
N HIS A 87 -7.54 -5.09 -7.31
CA HIS A 87 -8.34 -6.28 -7.02
C HIS A 87 -8.46 -6.53 -5.51
N ASP A 88 -9.63 -6.98 -5.08
CA ASP A 88 -9.85 -7.40 -3.70
C ASP A 88 -9.19 -8.75 -3.45
N GLU A 89 -8.20 -8.76 -2.56
CA GLU A 89 -7.77 -9.96 -1.86
C GLU A 89 -8.38 -9.91 -0.46
N LEU A 90 -9.27 -10.86 -0.15
CA LEU A 90 -9.90 -10.96 1.16
C LEU A 90 -8.84 -11.35 2.19
N GLU A 91 -8.57 -10.46 3.14
CA GLU A 91 -7.73 -10.79 4.28
C GLU A 91 -8.48 -11.78 5.17
N ARG A 92 -7.99 -13.03 5.22
CA ARG A 92 -8.61 -14.11 6.00
C ARG A 92 -8.34 -13.94 7.49
N VAL A 93 -9.36 -14.19 8.31
CA VAL A 93 -9.25 -14.29 9.76
C VAL A 93 -9.26 -15.75 10.15
N TYR A 94 -8.25 -16.18 10.91
CA TYR A 94 -8.10 -17.57 11.35
C TYR A 94 -8.43 -17.73 12.83
N GLY A 95 -9.09 -18.85 13.15
CA GLY A 95 -9.24 -19.37 14.50
C GLY A 95 -8.59 -20.76 14.55
N GLY A 96 -7.35 -20.84 15.05
CA GLY A 96 -6.53 -22.03 14.84
C GLY A 96 -6.10 -22.16 13.37
N ASP A 97 -6.30 -23.33 12.77
CA ASP A 97 -6.03 -23.62 11.36
C ASP A 97 -7.24 -23.34 10.44
N GLN A 98 -8.40 -23.01 11.01
CA GLN A 98 -9.63 -22.77 10.26
C GLN A 98 -9.82 -21.29 9.95
N ILE A 99 -10.31 -21.00 8.74
CA ILE A 99 -10.78 -19.66 8.38
C ILE A 99 -12.14 -19.44 9.05
N VAL A 100 -12.21 -18.44 9.93
CA VAL A 100 -13.43 -18.08 10.68
C VAL A 100 -14.07 -16.78 10.20
N GLY A 101 -13.41 -16.05 9.28
CA GLY A 101 -13.94 -14.81 8.74
C GLY A 101 -13.00 -14.10 7.79
N SER A 102 -13.31 -12.84 7.48
CA SER A 102 -12.45 -11.96 6.68
C SER A 102 -12.57 -10.50 7.11
N VAL A 103 -11.56 -9.70 6.78
CA VAL A 103 -11.56 -8.24 6.93
C VAL A 103 -11.74 -7.59 5.57
N ARG A 104 -12.67 -6.63 5.48
CA ARG A 104 -12.92 -5.82 4.28
C ARG A 104 -13.10 -4.36 4.65
N ALA A 105 -12.74 -3.46 3.73
CA ALA A 105 -13.20 -2.08 3.77
C ALA A 105 -14.66 -2.01 3.30
N THR A 106 -15.45 -1.05 3.82
CA THR A 106 -16.90 -0.96 3.57
C THR A 106 -17.34 0.37 2.96
N PHE A 107 -16.41 1.13 2.40
CA PHE A 107 -16.64 2.42 1.75
C PHE A 107 -16.06 2.42 0.34
#